data_AF-A0A524P649-F1
#
_entry.id   AF-A0A524P649-F1
#
_cell.length_a   1.000
_cell.length_b   1.000
_cell.length_c   1.000
_cell.angle_alpha   90.00
_cell.angle_beta   90.00
_cell.angle_gamma   90.00
#
_symmetry.space_group_name_H-M   'P 1'
#
loop_
_entity.id
_entity.type
_entity.pdbx_description
1 polymer ?
#
loop_
_entity_poly.entity_id
_entity_poly.type
_entity_poly.pdbx_seq_one_letter_code
_entity_poly.pdbx_strand_id
1 'polypeptide(L)'
;MTAMVSRRDVVANGLAACPAGVWITTAEFLRFMRALGSDFSVSRNAWGLYIGELRYGSLGHEEGQRILDERYVLCVLLEYAATAGLIDVALIPPAGARADYHDLWGTDELSYFSRYDGLIYFRINAFGSFCLGSAPAYAPAPAARKAVLRVLPNLEIAAVGEELEQADRLALDGYASRVSEGVWRLQPAGLLAATEEGQSVDEIRAFLTARSADELPNTVERLLCDIAERGVRIQDRGLARLVECADPVLAALIANDTRTRKHCLRAGERHLVVPASSEPAFRRALREVGYVLATGVHRSPAIHRRRKFGDVSVQPSDCLSRNGSTQ
;
A
#
# COMPACT_ATOMS: atom_id res chain seq x y z
N MET A 1 24.25 5.92 -16.67
CA MET A 1 22.92 5.39 -17.06
C MET A 1 22.07 6.48 -17.69
N THR A 2 21.17 6.12 -18.59
CA THR A 2 20.14 7.03 -19.15
C THR A 2 19.00 7.27 -18.13
N ALA A 3 18.07 8.17 -18.47
CA ALA A 3 16.94 8.50 -17.59
C ALA A 3 16.12 7.23 -17.26
N MET A 4 15.72 7.09 -16.00
CA MET A 4 15.00 5.90 -15.52
C MET A 4 13.52 5.90 -15.94
N VAL A 5 12.86 7.06 -15.84
CA VAL A 5 11.42 7.21 -16.11
C VAL A 5 11.12 6.83 -17.56
N SER A 6 11.87 7.38 -18.52
CA SER A 6 11.67 7.07 -19.94
C SER A 6 11.82 5.59 -20.29
N ARG A 7 12.69 4.85 -19.59
CA ARG A 7 12.90 3.42 -19.86
C ARG A 7 11.76 2.55 -19.35
N ARG A 8 11.24 2.85 -18.16
CA ARG A 8 10.11 2.11 -17.59
C ARG A 8 8.83 2.35 -18.37
N ASP A 9 8.62 3.58 -18.84
CA ASP A 9 7.47 3.91 -19.67
C ASP A 9 7.47 3.10 -20.97
N VAL A 10 8.63 2.91 -21.59
CA VAL A 10 8.77 2.06 -22.78
C VAL A 10 8.38 0.60 -22.48
N VAL A 11 8.88 0.02 -21.38
CA VAL A 11 8.50 -1.36 -20.99
C VAL A 11 7.01 -1.47 -20.63
N ALA A 12 6.47 -0.47 -19.93
CA ALA A 12 5.05 -0.43 -19.57
C ALA A 12 4.14 -0.33 -20.80
N ASN A 13 4.51 0.48 -21.79
CA ASN A 13 3.78 0.57 -23.06
C ASN A 13 3.86 -0.76 -23.83
N GLY A 14 5.01 -1.42 -23.84
CA GLY A 14 5.16 -2.76 -24.41
C GLY A 14 4.23 -3.78 -23.74
N LEU A 15 4.14 -3.77 -22.41
CA LEU A 15 3.21 -4.61 -21.66
C LEU A 15 1.74 -4.28 -21.97
N ALA A 16 1.38 -3.01 -22.06
CA ALA A 16 0.02 -2.57 -22.36
C ALA A 16 -0.45 -3.01 -23.77
N ALA A 17 0.49 -3.24 -24.70
CA ALA A 17 0.20 -3.75 -26.04
C ALA A 17 0.11 -5.29 -26.11
N CYS A 18 0.45 -6.01 -25.03
CA CYS A 18 0.39 -7.46 -24.98
C CYS A 18 -1.01 -7.98 -24.63
N PRO A 19 -1.41 -9.18 -25.12
CA PRO A 19 -2.67 -9.79 -24.72
C PRO A 19 -2.67 -10.20 -23.24
N ALA A 20 -3.73 -9.83 -22.52
CA ALA A 20 -3.94 -10.24 -21.13
C ALA A 20 -4.36 -11.72 -21.02
N GLY A 21 -4.04 -12.37 -19.89
CA GLY A 21 -4.46 -13.73 -19.59
C GLY A 21 -3.72 -14.86 -20.34
N VAL A 22 -2.79 -14.53 -21.23
CA VAL A 22 -1.99 -15.50 -22.00
C VAL A 22 -0.55 -15.53 -21.51
N TRP A 23 0.05 -16.72 -21.47
CA TRP A 23 1.48 -16.89 -21.19
C TRP A 23 2.32 -16.50 -22.41
N ILE A 24 3.21 -15.53 -22.24
CA ILE A 24 4.09 -14.99 -23.27
C ILE A 24 5.53 -15.32 -22.87
N THR A 25 6.33 -15.86 -23.80
CA THR A 25 7.76 -16.04 -23.53
C THR A 25 8.42 -14.67 -23.47
N THR A 26 9.37 -14.50 -22.55
CA THR A 26 10.16 -13.26 -22.50
C THR A 26 10.97 -13.05 -23.77
N ALA A 27 11.43 -14.12 -24.44
CA ALA A 27 12.07 -14.01 -25.76
C ALA A 27 11.14 -13.41 -26.83
N GLU A 28 9.87 -13.82 -26.86
CA GLU A 28 8.87 -13.26 -27.77
C GLU A 28 8.58 -11.81 -27.44
N PHE A 29 8.46 -11.48 -26.15
CA PHE A 29 8.23 -10.09 -25.72
C PHE A 29 9.38 -9.16 -26.11
N LEU A 30 10.63 -9.60 -25.91
CA LEU A 30 11.81 -8.83 -26.34
C LEU A 30 11.83 -8.64 -27.86
N ARG A 31 11.47 -9.68 -28.63
CA ARG A 31 11.32 -9.59 -30.09
C ARG A 31 10.21 -8.62 -30.49
N PHE A 32 9.07 -8.66 -29.80
CA PHE A 32 7.95 -7.76 -30.01
C PHE A 32 8.31 -6.30 -29.72
N MET A 33 8.97 -6.01 -28.61
CA MET A 33 9.40 -4.64 -28.29
C MET A 33 10.35 -4.08 -29.36
N ARG A 34 11.26 -4.90 -29.90
CA ARG A 34 12.08 -4.50 -31.06
C ARG A 34 11.25 -4.20 -32.29
N ALA A 35 10.26 -5.04 -32.60
CA ALA A 35 9.38 -4.83 -33.76
C ALA A 35 8.54 -3.55 -33.63
N LEU A 36 8.20 -3.13 -32.41
CA LEU A 36 7.51 -1.88 -32.12
C LEU A 36 8.41 -0.62 -32.26
N GLY A 37 9.72 -0.77 -32.45
CA GLY A 37 10.67 0.36 -32.39
C GLY A 37 10.74 0.98 -30.99
N SER A 38 10.48 0.18 -29.95
CA SER A 38 10.53 0.61 -28.55
C SER A 38 11.97 0.68 -28.06
N ASP A 39 12.73 1.62 -28.64
CA ASP A 39 14.16 1.74 -28.41
C ASP A 39 14.45 2.53 -27.13
N PHE A 40 15.27 1.94 -26.27
CA PHE A 40 15.93 2.64 -25.17
C PHE A 40 17.31 2.02 -24.96
N SER A 41 18.22 2.81 -24.41
CA SER A 41 19.52 2.32 -23.96
C SER A 41 19.63 2.47 -22.46
N VAL A 42 20.17 1.48 -21.76
CA VAL A 42 20.42 1.50 -20.31
C VAL A 42 21.64 2.36 -19.96
N SER A 43 22.68 2.30 -20.79
CA SER A 43 23.95 2.99 -20.55
C SER A 43 24.18 4.13 -21.53
N ARG A 44 24.58 5.30 -21.02
CA ARG A 44 25.05 6.41 -21.87
C ARG A 44 26.41 6.12 -22.51
N ASN A 45 27.15 5.17 -21.95
CA ASN A 45 28.45 4.75 -22.43
C ASN A 45 28.65 3.27 -22.08
N ALA A 46 28.20 2.37 -22.97
CA ALA A 46 28.39 0.95 -22.78
C ALA A 46 29.83 0.50 -23.04
N TRP A 47 30.66 1.32 -23.71
CA TRP A 47 32.07 1.00 -23.94
C TRP A 47 32.90 0.89 -22.65
N GLY A 48 32.48 1.61 -21.59
CA GLY A 48 33.10 1.53 -20.27
C GLY A 48 32.61 0.35 -19.41
N LEU A 49 31.62 -0.42 -19.89
CA LEU A 49 31.13 -1.63 -19.23
C LEU A 49 31.77 -2.84 -19.92
N TYR A 50 32.32 -3.78 -19.15
CA TYR A 50 32.98 -4.94 -19.73
C TYR A 50 32.91 -6.16 -18.82
N ILE A 51 33.12 -7.34 -19.41
CA ILE A 51 33.27 -8.62 -18.70
C ILE A 51 34.72 -9.09 -18.84
N GLY A 52 35.35 -9.46 -17.74
CA GLY A 52 36.75 -9.90 -17.72
C GLY A 52 37.74 -8.75 -17.95
N GLU A 53 37.92 -8.32 -19.20
CA GLU A 53 38.91 -7.32 -19.60
C GLU A 53 38.32 -6.24 -20.51
N LEU A 54 38.63 -4.98 -20.23
CA LEU A 54 38.09 -3.81 -20.93
C LEU A 54 38.34 -3.82 -22.45
N ARG A 55 39.51 -4.28 -22.89
CA ARG A 55 39.91 -4.23 -24.32
C ARG A 55 39.13 -5.22 -25.19
N TYR A 56 38.62 -6.30 -24.61
CA TYR A 56 37.98 -7.39 -25.37
C TYR A 56 36.53 -7.63 -24.95
N GLY A 57 36.24 -7.60 -23.65
CA GLY A 57 34.90 -7.84 -23.11
C GLY A 57 33.99 -6.62 -23.05
N SER A 58 34.29 -5.55 -23.80
CA SER A 58 33.48 -4.34 -23.78
C SER A 58 32.08 -4.59 -24.32
N LEU A 59 31.06 -4.13 -23.58
CA LEU A 59 29.65 -4.19 -23.94
C LEU A 59 29.21 -3.03 -24.84
N GLY A 60 30.16 -2.22 -25.34
CA GLY A 60 29.89 -1.10 -26.23
C GLY A 60 29.45 -1.50 -27.64
N HIS A 61 29.71 -2.74 -28.03
CA HIS A 61 29.25 -3.32 -29.30
C HIS A 61 27.73 -3.52 -29.30
N GLU A 62 27.13 -3.61 -30.49
CA GLU A 62 25.68 -3.72 -30.66
C GLU A 62 25.08 -4.88 -29.84
N GLU A 63 25.70 -6.05 -29.88
CA GLU A 63 25.25 -7.23 -29.14
C GLU A 63 25.34 -7.06 -27.61
N GLY A 64 26.41 -6.43 -27.12
CA GLY A 64 26.61 -6.15 -25.71
C GLY A 64 25.60 -5.12 -25.18
N GLN A 65 25.34 -4.06 -25.94
CA GLN A 65 24.30 -3.08 -25.61
C GLN A 65 22.92 -3.73 -25.58
N ARG A 66 22.61 -4.54 -26.59
CA ARG A 66 21.34 -5.28 -26.67
C ARG A 66 21.14 -6.16 -25.44
N ILE A 67 22.15 -6.94 -25.03
CA ILE A 67 22.05 -7.79 -23.85
C ILE A 67 21.77 -6.95 -22.60
N LEU A 68 22.43 -5.80 -22.42
CA LEU A 68 22.15 -4.91 -21.29
C LEU A 68 20.70 -4.42 -21.28
N ASP A 69 20.18 -4.01 -22.42
CA ASP A 69 18.82 -3.50 -22.56
C ASP A 69 17.80 -4.62 -22.31
N GLU A 70 17.99 -5.80 -22.89
CA GLU A 70 17.15 -6.97 -22.66
C GLU A 70 17.15 -7.41 -21.19
N ARG A 71 18.32 -7.44 -20.53
CA ARG A 71 18.39 -7.78 -19.10
C ARG A 71 17.75 -6.73 -18.20
N TYR A 72 17.74 -5.47 -18.64
CA TYR A 72 16.97 -4.43 -17.96
C TYR A 72 15.46 -4.68 -18.07
N VAL A 73 14.96 -5.15 -19.22
CA VAL A 73 13.55 -5.53 -19.35
C VAL A 73 13.20 -6.65 -18.38
N LEU A 74 14.00 -7.73 -18.34
CA LEU A 74 13.75 -8.84 -17.41
C LEU A 74 13.78 -8.39 -15.94
N CYS A 75 14.68 -7.47 -15.60
CA CYS A 75 14.72 -6.81 -14.29
C CYS A 75 13.41 -6.05 -14.00
N VAL A 76 12.91 -5.26 -14.96
CA VAL A 76 11.64 -4.52 -14.80
C VAL A 76 10.47 -5.47 -14.62
N LEU A 77 10.40 -6.54 -15.40
CA LEU A 77 9.36 -7.55 -15.28
C LEU A 77 9.38 -8.21 -13.90
N LEU A 78 10.54 -8.68 -13.44
CA LEU A 78 10.61 -9.45 -12.20
C LEU A 78 10.57 -8.58 -10.94
N GLU A 79 11.35 -7.49 -10.89
CA GLU A 79 11.52 -6.68 -9.68
C GLU A 79 10.42 -5.63 -9.48
N TYR A 80 9.70 -5.27 -10.56
CA TYR A 80 8.65 -4.23 -10.49
C TYR A 80 7.27 -4.76 -10.88
N ALA A 81 7.12 -5.33 -12.07
CA ALA A 81 5.79 -5.74 -12.53
C ALA A 81 5.25 -6.93 -11.72
N ALA A 82 6.08 -7.95 -11.47
CA ALA A 82 5.68 -9.12 -10.70
C ALA A 82 5.51 -8.80 -9.20
N THR A 83 6.41 -7.98 -8.61
CA THR A 83 6.31 -7.56 -7.20
C THR A 83 5.11 -6.66 -6.93
N ALA A 84 4.71 -5.84 -7.89
CA ALA A 84 3.47 -5.08 -7.84
C ALA A 84 2.22 -5.93 -8.11
N GLY A 85 2.38 -7.22 -8.47
CA GLY A 85 1.28 -8.14 -8.74
C GLY A 85 0.61 -7.93 -10.11
N LEU A 86 1.23 -7.22 -11.05
CA LEU A 86 0.67 -6.95 -12.38
C LEU A 86 0.77 -8.16 -13.32
N ILE A 87 1.80 -8.98 -13.11
CA ILE A 87 2.07 -10.15 -13.94
C ILE A 87 2.32 -11.38 -13.07
N ASP A 88 1.89 -12.53 -13.57
CA ASP A 88 2.34 -13.82 -13.08
C ASP A 88 3.61 -14.21 -13.84
N VAL A 89 4.52 -14.93 -13.18
CA VAL A 89 5.83 -15.30 -13.76
C VAL A 89 6.08 -16.79 -13.68
N ALA A 90 6.77 -17.34 -14.68
CA ALA A 90 7.32 -18.70 -14.65
C ALA A 90 8.85 -18.62 -14.69
N LEU A 91 9.47 -19.14 -13.64
CA LEU A 91 10.90 -19.05 -13.37
C LEU A 91 11.53 -20.45 -13.34
N ILE A 92 12.74 -20.55 -13.89
CA ILE A 92 13.67 -21.67 -13.67
C ILE A 92 14.97 -21.11 -13.06
N PRO A 93 15.84 -21.95 -12.48
CA PRO A 93 17.17 -21.48 -12.08
C PRO A 93 17.88 -20.79 -13.26
N PRO A 94 18.56 -19.65 -13.04
CA PRO A 94 19.13 -18.86 -14.13
C PRO A 94 20.27 -19.59 -14.86
N ALA A 95 20.97 -20.50 -14.17
CA ALA A 95 22.06 -21.27 -14.75
C ALA A 95 21.60 -22.08 -15.97
N GLY A 96 22.17 -21.79 -17.14
CA GLY A 96 21.83 -22.45 -18.40
C GLY A 96 20.44 -22.12 -18.96
N ALA A 97 19.72 -21.17 -18.36
CA ALA A 97 18.37 -20.79 -18.80
C ALA A 97 18.36 -20.08 -20.16
N ARG A 98 19.48 -19.44 -20.53
CA ARG A 98 19.67 -18.67 -21.77
C ARG A 98 21.08 -18.87 -22.29
N ALA A 99 21.22 -18.81 -23.61
CA ALA A 99 22.48 -18.96 -24.31
C ALA A 99 22.83 -17.73 -25.19
N ASP A 100 22.05 -16.65 -25.09
CA ASP A 100 22.09 -15.45 -25.93
C ASP A 100 23.27 -14.50 -25.64
N TYR A 101 24.18 -14.89 -24.74
CA TYR A 101 25.32 -14.09 -24.31
C TYR A 101 26.68 -14.75 -24.51
N HIS A 102 26.73 -16.04 -24.89
CA HIS A 102 27.99 -16.78 -24.99
C HIS A 102 28.91 -16.30 -26.11
N ASP A 103 28.38 -15.58 -27.11
CA ASP A 103 29.18 -14.96 -28.16
C ASP A 103 29.96 -13.74 -27.64
N LEU A 104 29.64 -13.22 -26.45
CA LEU A 104 30.39 -12.14 -25.82
C LEU A 104 31.70 -12.65 -25.22
N TRP A 105 32.78 -11.91 -25.48
CA TRP A 105 34.09 -12.20 -24.91
C TRP A 105 34.07 -12.19 -23.37
N GLY A 106 34.70 -13.19 -22.76
CA GLY A 106 34.82 -13.31 -21.31
C GLY A 106 33.60 -13.92 -20.62
N THR A 107 32.64 -14.47 -21.39
CA THR A 107 31.44 -15.12 -20.84
C THR A 107 31.49 -16.64 -20.84
N ASP A 108 32.60 -17.24 -21.27
CA ASP A 108 32.77 -18.70 -21.43
C ASP A 108 32.50 -19.48 -20.13
N GLU A 109 32.91 -18.92 -18.99
CA GLU A 109 32.76 -19.55 -17.67
C GLU A 109 31.44 -19.15 -16.97
N LEU A 110 30.64 -18.25 -17.55
CA LEU A 110 29.42 -17.77 -16.92
C LEU A 110 28.28 -18.75 -17.11
N SER A 111 27.80 -19.32 -16.00
CA SER A 111 26.59 -20.17 -15.99
C SER A 111 25.32 -19.39 -16.34
N TYR A 112 25.30 -18.08 -16.11
CA TYR A 112 24.24 -17.14 -16.48
C TYR A 112 24.81 -15.72 -16.51
N PHE A 113 24.22 -14.83 -17.32
CA PHE A 113 24.64 -13.42 -17.41
C PHE A 113 24.00 -12.58 -16.30
N SER A 114 22.74 -12.83 -15.98
CA SER A 114 22.00 -12.13 -14.94
C SER A 114 21.16 -13.07 -14.10
N ARG A 115 20.88 -12.66 -12.85
CA ARG A 115 19.95 -13.38 -11.96
C ARG A 115 18.53 -13.49 -12.54
N TYR A 116 18.20 -12.66 -13.53
CA TYR A 116 16.90 -12.64 -14.21
C TYR A 116 16.81 -13.61 -15.40
N ASP A 117 17.91 -14.28 -15.77
CA ASP A 117 17.96 -15.12 -16.98
C ASP A 117 16.95 -16.27 -16.92
N GLY A 118 16.65 -16.72 -15.70
CA GLY A 118 15.65 -17.75 -15.39
C GLY A 118 14.20 -17.34 -15.63
N LEU A 119 13.88 -16.07 -15.95
CA LEU A 119 12.52 -15.64 -16.27
C LEU A 119 12.15 -16.05 -17.70
N ILE A 120 11.38 -17.13 -17.84
CA ILE A 120 11.06 -17.71 -19.17
C ILE A 120 9.72 -17.20 -19.70
N TYR A 121 8.69 -17.15 -18.84
CA TYR A 121 7.36 -16.68 -19.22
C TYR A 121 6.82 -15.66 -18.24
N PHE A 122 5.92 -14.82 -18.73
CA PHE A 122 5.02 -14.03 -17.90
C PHE A 122 3.61 -14.04 -18.48
N ARG A 123 2.64 -13.67 -17.65
CA ARG A 123 1.24 -13.46 -18.04
C ARG A 123 0.71 -12.21 -17.36
N ILE A 124 0.12 -11.31 -18.13
CA ILE A 124 -0.60 -10.16 -17.56
C ILE A 124 -1.90 -10.66 -16.93
N ASN A 125 -2.04 -10.50 -15.61
CA ASN A 125 -3.21 -10.94 -14.89
C ASN A 125 -4.32 -9.87 -14.91
N ALA A 126 -5.47 -10.15 -14.27
CA ALA A 126 -6.62 -9.23 -14.28
C ALA A 126 -6.29 -7.86 -13.66
N PHE A 127 -5.46 -7.84 -12.60
CA PHE A 127 -5.02 -6.60 -11.98
C PHE A 127 -4.07 -5.81 -12.89
N GLY A 128 -3.09 -6.49 -13.49
CA GLY A 128 -2.20 -5.87 -14.48
C GLY A 128 -2.94 -5.30 -15.69
N SER A 129 -3.93 -6.03 -16.21
CA SER A 129 -4.76 -5.57 -17.34
C SER A 129 -5.50 -4.28 -17.01
N PHE A 130 -5.97 -4.10 -15.78
CA PHE A 130 -6.61 -2.87 -15.34
C PHE A 130 -5.58 -1.73 -15.18
N CYS A 131 -4.46 -1.97 -14.49
CA CYS A 131 -3.43 -0.96 -14.28
C CYS A 131 -2.78 -0.49 -15.59
N LEU A 132 -2.67 -1.35 -16.60
CA LEU A 132 -2.15 -1.03 -17.93
C LEU A 132 -3.21 -0.41 -18.86
N GLY A 133 -4.45 -0.20 -18.37
CA GLY A 133 -5.52 0.45 -19.12
C GLY A 133 -6.23 -0.43 -20.16
N SER A 134 -5.91 -1.72 -20.21
CA SER A 134 -6.53 -2.68 -21.14
C SER A 134 -7.91 -3.15 -20.66
N ALA A 135 -8.17 -3.12 -19.35
CA ALA A 135 -9.48 -3.38 -18.76
C ALA A 135 -10.03 -2.12 -18.06
N PRO A 136 -11.32 -1.79 -18.20
CA PRO A 136 -11.90 -0.56 -17.64
C PRO A 136 -12.14 -0.63 -16.12
N ALA A 137 -12.20 -1.83 -15.56
CA ALA A 137 -12.42 -2.06 -14.14
C ALA A 137 -11.67 -3.32 -13.69
N TYR A 138 -11.29 -3.33 -12.42
CA TYR A 138 -10.75 -4.49 -11.73
C TYR A 138 -11.74 -4.98 -10.70
N ALA A 139 -12.04 -6.28 -10.75
CA ALA A 139 -12.75 -6.99 -9.70
C ALA A 139 -11.80 -8.05 -9.12
N PRO A 140 -11.50 -8.02 -7.81
CA PRO A 140 -10.73 -9.07 -7.18
C PRO A 140 -11.35 -10.45 -7.41
N ALA A 141 -10.53 -11.48 -7.53
CA ALA A 141 -11.04 -12.85 -7.58
C ALA A 141 -11.82 -13.13 -6.29
N PRO A 142 -12.99 -13.80 -6.38
CA PRO A 142 -13.77 -14.13 -5.19
C PRO A 142 -12.93 -15.00 -4.25
N ALA A 143 -13.01 -14.71 -2.95
CA ALA A 143 -12.30 -15.48 -1.95
C ALA A 143 -12.68 -16.96 -2.07
N ALA A 144 -11.67 -17.82 -2.22
CA ALA A 144 -11.90 -19.26 -2.25
C ALA A 144 -12.61 -19.68 -0.96
N ARG A 145 -13.71 -20.43 -1.08
CA ARG A 145 -14.41 -20.98 0.08
C ARG A 145 -13.48 -21.97 0.78
N LYS A 146 -13.14 -21.69 2.03
CA LYS A 146 -12.32 -22.54 2.89
C LYS A 146 -12.98 -22.57 4.25
N ALA A 147 -13.70 -23.64 4.58
CA ALA A 147 -14.43 -23.78 5.84
C ALA A 147 -13.47 -24.01 7.03
N VAL A 148 -12.72 -22.98 7.40
CA VAL A 148 -11.67 -23.01 8.45
C VAL A 148 -12.10 -22.26 9.73
N LEU A 149 -13.25 -21.59 9.70
CA LEU A 149 -13.81 -20.85 10.82
C LEU A 149 -15.21 -21.35 11.17
N ARG A 150 -15.60 -21.15 12.42
CA ARG A 150 -16.96 -21.27 12.90
C ARG A 150 -17.33 -20.00 13.63
N VAL A 151 -18.27 -19.26 13.06
CA VAL A 151 -18.78 -18.03 13.64
C VAL A 151 -19.97 -18.36 14.54
N LEU A 152 -19.87 -17.98 15.81
CA LEU A 152 -20.84 -18.33 16.84
C LEU A 152 -21.80 -17.16 17.14
N PRO A 153 -23.03 -17.44 17.61
CA PRO A 153 -24.02 -16.40 17.92
C PRO A 153 -23.60 -15.45 19.06
N ASN A 154 -22.62 -15.86 19.88
CA ASN A 154 -22.02 -15.05 20.96
C ASN A 154 -20.91 -14.10 20.45
N LEU A 155 -20.79 -13.92 19.12
CA LEU A 155 -19.79 -13.08 18.45
C LEU A 155 -18.36 -13.62 18.52
N GLU A 156 -18.19 -14.86 18.96
CA GLU A 156 -16.90 -15.54 18.89
C GLU A 156 -16.71 -16.23 17.55
N ILE A 157 -15.45 -16.28 17.11
CA ILE A 157 -15.01 -16.93 15.89
C ILE A 157 -13.97 -17.94 16.34
N ALA A 158 -14.28 -19.22 16.17
CA ALA A 158 -13.36 -20.31 16.45
C ALA A 158 -12.76 -20.82 15.14
N ALA A 159 -11.44 -21.02 15.10
CA ALA A 159 -10.82 -21.79 14.03
C ALA A 159 -11.24 -23.27 14.17
N VAL A 160 -11.74 -23.84 13.08
CA VAL A 160 -12.15 -25.25 12.99
C VAL A 160 -11.53 -25.85 11.73
N GLY A 161 -10.68 -26.86 11.87
CA GLY A 161 -10.03 -27.54 10.74
C GLY A 161 -8.51 -27.45 10.76
N GLU A 162 -7.88 -27.56 9.57
CA GLU A 162 -6.44 -27.39 9.38
C GLU A 162 -5.96 -26.00 9.85
N GLU A 163 -4.66 -25.85 10.07
CA GLU A 163 -4.09 -24.59 10.59
C GLU A 163 -4.55 -23.39 9.77
N LEU A 164 -5.22 -22.46 10.47
CA LEU A 164 -5.65 -21.19 9.90
C LEU A 164 -4.44 -20.46 9.28
N GLU A 165 -4.55 -20.05 8.02
CA GLU A 165 -3.44 -19.37 7.33
C GLU A 165 -3.10 -18.05 8.05
N GLN A 166 -1.82 -17.64 8.00
CA GLN A 166 -1.38 -16.39 8.63
C GLN A 166 -2.15 -15.17 8.12
N ALA A 167 -2.52 -15.15 6.84
CA ALA A 167 -3.33 -14.09 6.25
C ALA A 167 -4.72 -13.99 6.89
N ASP A 168 -5.37 -15.13 7.17
CA ASP A 168 -6.68 -15.15 7.80
C ASP A 168 -6.61 -14.71 9.27
N ARG A 169 -5.55 -15.09 9.99
CA ARG A 169 -5.29 -14.62 11.36
C ARG A 169 -5.14 -13.10 11.41
N LEU A 170 -4.32 -12.55 10.52
CA LEU A 170 -4.08 -11.11 10.44
C LEU A 170 -5.37 -10.34 10.11
N ALA A 171 -6.20 -10.88 9.20
CA ALA A 171 -7.49 -10.30 8.89
C ALA A 171 -8.41 -10.26 10.12
N LEU A 172 -8.50 -11.36 10.89
CA LEU A 172 -9.29 -11.40 12.12
C LEU A 172 -8.78 -10.42 13.18
N ASP A 173 -7.46 -10.32 13.35
CA ASP A 173 -6.85 -9.39 14.32
C ASP A 173 -7.14 -7.91 14.01
N GLY A 174 -7.52 -7.59 12.76
CA GLY A 174 -7.92 -6.24 12.36
C GLY A 174 -9.24 -5.75 12.96
N TYR A 175 -10.20 -6.66 13.23
CA TYR A 175 -11.54 -6.27 13.71
C TYR A 175 -12.08 -7.13 14.87
N ALA A 176 -11.32 -8.11 15.32
CA ALA A 176 -11.64 -8.98 16.44
C ALA A 176 -10.49 -9.04 17.45
N SER A 177 -10.82 -9.23 18.72
CA SER A 177 -9.80 -9.44 19.76
C SER A 177 -9.59 -10.93 19.99
N ARG A 178 -8.32 -11.34 20.15
CA ARG A 178 -7.98 -12.71 20.47
C ARG A 178 -8.36 -13.02 21.91
N VAL A 179 -9.23 -14.01 22.12
CA VAL A 179 -9.66 -14.48 23.45
C VAL A 179 -8.76 -15.61 23.94
N SER A 180 -8.43 -16.54 23.04
CA SER A 180 -7.52 -17.65 23.29
C SER A 180 -6.83 -18.06 22.00
N GLU A 181 -6.01 -19.10 22.05
CA GLU A 181 -5.47 -19.69 20.84
C GLU A 181 -6.60 -20.20 19.93
N GLY A 182 -6.62 -19.73 18.68
CA GLY A 182 -7.64 -20.12 17.70
C GLY A 182 -9.04 -19.56 17.95
N VAL A 183 -9.22 -18.64 18.92
CA VAL A 183 -10.52 -18.03 19.20
C VAL A 183 -10.40 -16.51 19.24
N TRP A 184 -11.25 -15.86 18.45
CA TRP A 184 -11.40 -14.41 18.38
C TRP A 184 -12.81 -14.02 18.78
N ARG A 185 -12.99 -12.78 19.26
CA ARG A 185 -14.30 -12.20 19.51
C ARG A 185 -14.41 -10.90 18.74
N LEU A 186 -15.43 -10.81 17.88
CA LEU A 186 -15.74 -9.59 17.14
C LEU A 186 -15.93 -8.42 18.11
N GLN A 187 -15.26 -7.30 17.84
CA GLN A 187 -15.38 -6.10 18.65
C GLN A 187 -16.03 -5.00 17.82
N PRO A 188 -17.16 -4.40 18.26
CA PRO A 188 -17.77 -3.28 17.55
C PRO A 188 -16.79 -2.13 17.29
N ALA A 189 -15.91 -1.83 18.26
CA ALA A 189 -14.87 -0.82 18.10
C ALA A 189 -13.81 -1.20 17.06
N GLY A 190 -13.43 -2.48 16.97
CA GLY A 190 -12.48 -2.98 15.97
C GLY A 190 -13.09 -2.96 14.57
N LEU A 191 -14.35 -3.34 14.43
CA LEU A 191 -15.08 -3.25 13.17
C LEU A 191 -15.20 -1.79 12.69
N LEU A 192 -15.49 -0.84 13.58
CA LEU A 192 -15.52 0.59 13.24
C LEU A 192 -14.13 1.12 12.84
N ALA A 193 -13.07 0.72 13.57
CA ALA A 193 -11.70 1.10 13.23
C ALA A 193 -11.30 0.57 11.84
N ALA A 194 -11.63 -0.68 11.53
CA ALA A 194 -11.40 -1.25 10.19
C ALA A 194 -12.15 -0.46 9.10
N THR A 195 -13.39 -0.01 9.37
CA THR A 195 -14.12 0.85 8.43
C THR A 195 -13.52 2.25 8.28
N GLU A 196 -12.94 2.82 9.35
CA GLU A 196 -12.22 4.09 9.31
C GLU A 196 -10.94 3.98 8.46
N GLU A 197 -10.26 2.82 8.51
CA GLU A 197 -9.08 2.51 7.71
C GLU A 197 -9.39 2.17 6.24
N GLY A 198 -10.68 2.13 5.86
CA GLY A 198 -11.14 1.95 4.49
C GLY A 198 -11.57 0.53 4.11
N GLN A 199 -11.58 -0.42 5.06
CA GLN A 199 -12.13 -1.75 4.83
C GLN A 199 -13.66 -1.71 4.91
N SER A 200 -14.35 -2.11 3.86
CA SER A 200 -15.81 -2.08 3.86
C SER A 200 -16.40 -3.21 4.72
N VAL A 201 -17.58 -2.94 5.31
CA VAL A 201 -18.30 -3.97 6.08
C VAL A 201 -18.69 -5.16 5.19
N ASP A 202 -18.95 -4.93 3.91
CA ASP A 202 -19.29 -5.98 2.96
C ASP A 202 -18.10 -6.91 2.66
N GLU A 203 -16.87 -6.38 2.61
CA GLU A 203 -15.65 -7.20 2.52
C GLU A 203 -15.46 -8.07 3.76
N ILE A 204 -15.70 -7.51 4.97
CA ILE A 204 -15.64 -8.27 6.23
C ILE A 204 -16.70 -9.39 6.23
N ARG A 205 -17.93 -9.07 5.80
CA ARG A 205 -19.02 -10.06 5.67
C ARG A 205 -18.65 -11.16 4.68
N ALA A 206 -18.13 -10.80 3.51
CA ALA A 206 -17.72 -11.74 2.48
C ALA A 206 -16.58 -12.64 2.96
N PHE A 207 -15.61 -12.10 3.69
CA PHE A 207 -14.53 -12.87 4.31
C PHE A 207 -15.07 -13.89 5.31
N LEU A 208 -15.88 -13.46 6.27
CA LEU A 208 -16.45 -14.36 7.28
C LEU A 208 -17.32 -15.44 6.64
N THR A 209 -18.13 -15.08 5.64
CA THR A 209 -18.98 -16.02 4.90
C THR A 209 -18.16 -17.03 4.09
N ALA A 210 -17.09 -16.58 3.43
CA ALA A 210 -16.24 -17.47 2.63
C ALA A 210 -15.46 -18.46 3.50
N ARG A 211 -15.16 -18.08 4.76
CA ARG A 211 -14.33 -18.87 5.67
C ARG A 211 -15.09 -19.63 6.76
N SER A 212 -16.35 -19.29 6.98
CA SER A 212 -17.22 -20.02 7.92
C SER A 212 -17.70 -21.34 7.31
N ALA A 213 -17.71 -22.39 8.12
CA ALA A 213 -18.30 -23.68 7.76
C ALA A 213 -19.84 -23.61 7.69
N ASP A 214 -20.43 -22.81 8.58
CA ASP A 214 -21.87 -22.60 8.70
C ASP A 214 -22.25 -21.20 8.19
N GLU A 215 -23.53 -20.98 7.88
CA GLU A 215 -24.05 -19.63 7.62
C GLU A 215 -23.83 -18.71 8.83
N LEU A 216 -23.64 -17.41 8.57
CA LEU A 216 -23.40 -16.45 9.63
C LEU A 216 -24.63 -16.33 10.55
N PRO A 217 -24.46 -16.44 11.88
CA PRO A 217 -25.58 -16.25 12.80
C PRO A 217 -26.21 -14.86 12.67
N ASN A 218 -27.54 -14.79 12.80
CA ASN A 218 -28.31 -13.54 12.74
C ASN A 218 -27.78 -12.43 13.66
N THR A 219 -27.20 -12.77 14.82
CA THR A 219 -26.59 -11.80 15.74
C THR A 219 -25.40 -11.08 15.10
N VAL A 220 -24.57 -11.82 14.35
CA VAL A 220 -23.39 -11.29 13.66
C VAL A 220 -23.84 -10.45 12.46
N GLU A 221 -24.81 -10.95 11.70
CA GLU A 221 -25.35 -10.20 10.55
C GLU A 221 -25.95 -8.85 10.98
N ARG A 222 -26.70 -8.83 12.09
CA ARG A 222 -27.23 -7.59 12.68
C ARG A 222 -26.13 -6.65 13.15
N LEU A 223 -25.10 -7.17 13.81
CA LEU A 223 -23.95 -6.36 14.22
C LEU A 223 -23.28 -5.70 13.02
N LEU A 224 -23.03 -6.44 11.94
CA LEU A 224 -22.41 -5.89 10.73
C LEU A 224 -23.29 -4.80 10.10
N CYS A 225 -24.61 -5.01 10.01
CA CYS A 225 -25.53 -3.99 9.53
C CYS A 225 -25.50 -2.72 10.42
N ASP A 226 -25.53 -2.87 11.75
CA ASP A 226 -25.43 -1.74 12.68
C ASP A 226 -24.12 -0.97 12.52
N ILE A 227 -22.99 -1.65 12.30
CA ILE A 227 -21.70 -1.00 12.03
C ILE A 227 -21.73 -0.25 10.71
N ALA A 228 -22.26 -0.86 9.64
CA ALA A 228 -22.37 -0.22 8.32
C ALA A 228 -23.20 1.07 8.41
N GLU A 229 -24.33 1.02 9.12
CA GLU A 229 -25.15 2.21 9.35
C GLU A 229 -24.45 3.28 10.19
N ARG A 230 -23.73 2.89 11.25
CA ARG A 230 -23.06 3.85 12.14
C ARG A 230 -21.83 4.49 11.49
N GLY A 231 -21.09 3.74 10.68
CA GLY A 231 -19.85 4.19 10.05
C GLY A 231 -20.04 5.39 9.11
N VAL A 232 -21.23 5.57 8.54
CA VAL A 232 -21.53 6.67 7.60
C VAL A 232 -22.24 7.87 8.24
N ARG A 233 -22.66 7.77 9.50
CA ARG A 233 -23.46 8.82 10.19
C ARG A 233 -22.62 10.03 10.61
N ILE A 234 -21.32 9.87 10.77
CA ILE A 234 -20.38 10.94 11.13
C ILE A 234 -19.46 11.17 9.95
N GLN A 235 -19.31 12.42 9.53
CA GLN A 235 -18.50 12.80 8.38
C GLN A 235 -17.52 13.88 8.78
N ASP A 236 -16.23 13.65 8.49
CA ASP A 236 -15.24 14.72 8.54
C ASP A 236 -15.52 15.71 7.41
N ARG A 237 -15.73 16.98 7.77
CA ARG A 237 -15.96 18.09 6.83
C ARG A 237 -14.70 18.93 6.61
N GLY A 238 -13.56 18.47 7.11
CA GLY A 238 -12.25 19.07 6.96
C GLY A 238 -11.92 20.10 8.04
N LEU A 239 -10.80 20.79 7.83
CA LEU A 239 -10.27 21.74 8.80
C LEU A 239 -11.16 22.97 8.95
N ALA A 240 -11.35 23.40 10.20
CA ALA A 240 -11.99 24.66 10.53
C ALA A 240 -11.21 25.41 11.61
N ARG A 241 -11.24 26.73 11.56
CA ARG A 241 -10.61 27.61 12.54
C ARG A 241 -11.61 28.06 13.58
N LEU A 242 -11.23 27.93 14.85
CA LEU A 242 -11.98 28.51 15.96
C LEU A 242 -11.51 29.95 16.18
N VAL A 243 -12.45 30.88 16.10
CA VAL A 243 -12.24 32.32 16.29
C VAL A 243 -12.94 32.73 17.58
N GLU A 244 -12.19 33.32 18.50
CA GLU A 244 -12.74 33.90 19.72
C GLU A 244 -13.15 35.35 19.48
N CYS A 245 -14.33 35.72 19.95
CA CYS A 245 -14.82 37.10 19.98
C CYS A 245 -14.71 37.65 21.41
N ALA A 246 -14.49 38.97 21.53
CA ALA A 246 -14.33 39.63 22.83
C ALA A 246 -15.52 39.42 23.77
N ASP A 247 -16.73 39.37 23.23
CA ASP A 247 -17.96 39.18 23.98
C ASP A 247 -19.02 38.38 23.19
N PRO A 248 -20.07 37.86 23.85
CA PRO A 248 -21.13 37.08 23.20
C PRO A 248 -21.98 37.88 22.21
N VAL A 249 -22.08 39.20 22.38
CA VAL A 249 -22.88 40.08 21.52
C VAL A 249 -22.21 40.23 20.17
N LEU A 250 -20.89 40.42 20.15
CA LEU A 250 -20.07 40.48 18.95
C LEU A 250 -20.11 39.16 18.18
N ALA A 251 -20.00 38.02 18.88
CA ALA A 251 -20.12 36.70 18.24
C ALA A 251 -21.51 36.53 17.58
N ALA A 252 -22.57 36.96 18.26
CA ALA A 252 -23.93 36.90 17.71
C ALA A 252 -24.13 37.86 16.52
N LEU A 253 -23.55 39.07 16.56
CA LEU A 253 -23.59 40.04 15.47
C LEU A 253 -22.92 39.45 14.22
N ILE A 254 -21.69 38.94 14.34
CA ILE A 254 -20.93 38.39 13.22
C ILE A 254 -21.57 37.09 12.71
N ALA A 255 -22.12 36.24 13.57
CA ALA A 255 -22.79 35.01 13.14
C ALA A 255 -24.10 35.27 12.38
N ASN A 256 -24.79 36.39 12.65
CA ASN A 256 -26.08 36.71 12.05
C ASN A 256 -26.01 37.74 10.93
N ASP A 257 -24.89 38.44 10.77
CA ASP A 257 -24.68 39.38 9.66
C ASP A 257 -24.75 38.66 8.30
N THR A 258 -25.52 39.25 7.38
CA THR A 258 -25.82 38.67 6.05
C THR A 258 -24.58 38.34 5.22
N ARG A 259 -23.45 39.04 5.45
CA ARG A 259 -22.21 38.88 4.69
C ARG A 259 -21.35 37.76 5.25
N THR A 260 -21.32 37.59 6.57
CA THR A 260 -20.45 36.64 7.29
C THR A 260 -21.12 35.32 7.63
N ARG A 261 -22.45 35.29 7.82
CA ARG A 261 -23.21 34.09 8.26
C ARG A 261 -22.99 32.84 7.40
N LYS A 262 -22.81 33.00 6.09
CA LYS A 262 -22.55 31.89 5.16
C LYS A 262 -21.14 31.29 5.27
N HIS A 263 -20.23 31.96 5.96
CA HIS A 263 -18.82 31.60 6.08
C HIS A 263 -18.40 31.24 7.50
N CYS A 264 -19.30 31.35 8.49
CA CYS A 264 -19.04 30.97 9.86
C CYS A 264 -20.24 30.25 10.50
N LEU A 265 -19.95 29.45 11.51
CA LEU A 265 -20.93 28.80 12.36
C LEU A 265 -20.68 29.25 13.80
N ARG A 266 -21.73 29.49 14.57
CA ARG A 266 -21.57 29.84 15.98
C ARG A 266 -21.22 28.60 16.80
N ALA A 267 -20.16 28.68 17.60
CA ALA A 267 -19.71 27.63 18.49
C ALA A 267 -19.73 28.14 19.94
N GLY A 268 -20.80 27.82 20.67
CA GLY A 268 -21.03 28.36 22.01
C GLY A 268 -21.30 29.87 22.00
N GLU A 269 -21.02 30.53 23.12
CA GLU A 269 -21.44 31.93 23.30
C GLU A 269 -20.52 32.94 22.61
N ARG A 270 -19.20 32.73 22.70
CA ARG A 270 -18.15 33.68 22.27
C ARG A 270 -17.29 33.22 21.10
N HIS A 271 -17.53 32.03 20.54
CA HIS A 271 -16.68 31.51 19.46
C HIS A 271 -17.44 31.34 18.15
N LEU A 272 -16.69 31.46 17.07
CA LEU A 272 -17.12 31.21 15.70
C LEU A 272 -16.20 30.15 15.09
N VAL A 273 -16.77 29.21 14.35
CA VAL A 273 -16.05 28.21 13.57
C VAL A 273 -16.12 28.63 12.11
N VAL A 274 -14.95 28.78 11.48
CA VAL A 274 -14.80 29.17 10.08
C VAL A 274 -14.17 28.02 9.33
N PRO A 275 -14.87 27.35 8.39
CA PRO A 275 -14.27 26.33 7.54
C PRO A 275 -13.07 26.88 6.77
N ALA A 276 -11.99 26.12 6.65
CA ALA A 276 -10.76 26.58 5.98
C ALA A 276 -11.01 27.04 4.54
N SER A 277 -11.93 26.38 3.83
CA SER A 277 -12.35 26.75 2.47
C SER A 277 -13.01 28.13 2.39
N SER A 278 -13.66 28.58 3.47
CA SER A 278 -14.38 29.86 3.55
C SER A 278 -13.57 30.96 4.24
N GLU A 279 -12.38 30.66 4.75
CA GLU A 279 -11.58 31.62 5.54
C GLU A 279 -11.26 32.93 4.77
N PRO A 280 -10.79 32.91 3.50
CA PRO A 280 -10.48 34.15 2.79
C PRO A 280 -11.71 35.03 2.59
N ALA A 281 -12.85 34.41 2.27
CA ALA A 281 -14.13 35.09 2.08
C ALA A 281 -14.65 35.66 3.41
N PHE A 282 -14.55 34.90 4.50
CA PHE A 282 -14.89 35.35 5.85
C PHE A 282 -14.06 36.58 6.25
N ARG A 283 -12.73 36.55 6.06
CA ARG A 283 -11.86 37.69 6.39
C ARG A 283 -12.22 38.95 5.59
N ARG A 284 -12.60 38.79 4.32
CA ARG A 284 -13.07 39.91 3.49
C ARG A 284 -14.38 40.49 4.03
N ALA A 285 -15.39 39.64 4.25
CA ALA A 285 -16.67 40.05 4.80
C ALA A 285 -16.54 40.69 6.18
N LEU A 286 -15.64 40.17 7.03
CA LEU A 286 -15.39 40.70 8.36
C LEU A 286 -14.84 42.13 8.31
N ARG A 287 -13.94 42.44 7.36
CA ARG A 287 -13.45 43.82 7.14
C ARG A 287 -14.56 44.76 6.69
N GLU A 288 -15.50 44.27 5.87
CA GLU A 288 -16.66 45.05 5.44
C GLU A 288 -17.67 45.31 6.57
N VAL A 289 -17.68 44.47 7.62
CA VAL A 289 -18.44 44.68 8.86
C VAL A 289 -17.69 45.59 9.86
N GLY A 290 -16.40 45.85 9.60
CA GLY A 290 -15.57 46.77 10.41
C GLY A 290 -14.63 46.07 11.41
N TYR A 291 -14.48 44.75 11.33
CA TYR A 291 -13.59 44.00 12.22
C TYR A 291 -12.43 43.36 11.45
N VAL A 292 -11.32 43.11 12.15
CA VAL A 292 -10.17 42.40 11.62
C VAL A 292 -9.93 41.17 12.48
N LEU A 293 -9.74 40.03 11.82
CA LEU A 293 -9.29 38.82 12.50
C LEU A 293 -7.81 38.97 12.84
N ALA A 294 -7.49 39.27 14.10
CA ALA A 294 -6.13 39.20 14.58
C ALA A 294 -5.66 37.74 14.55
N THR A 295 -4.53 37.46 13.91
CA THR A 295 -3.88 36.14 14.03
C THR A 295 -3.34 36.00 15.44
N GLY A 296 -4.08 35.30 16.29
CA GLY A 296 -3.58 34.87 17.60
C GLY A 296 -2.33 34.02 17.43
N VAL A 297 -1.33 34.24 18.27
CA VAL A 297 -0.18 33.34 18.40
C VAL A 297 -0.68 32.05 19.03
N HIS A 298 -1.18 31.12 18.22
CA HIS A 298 -1.46 29.78 18.73
C HIS A 298 -0.11 29.10 19.04
N ARG A 299 0.23 29.00 20.33
CA ARG A 299 1.20 28.01 20.80
C ARG A 299 0.62 26.64 20.44
N SER A 300 1.19 25.99 19.42
CA SER A 300 0.89 24.59 19.12
C SER A 300 1.03 23.78 20.41
N PRO A 301 0.04 22.95 20.79
CA PRO A 301 0.25 21.98 21.85
C PRO A 301 1.38 21.06 21.40
N ALA A 302 2.43 20.96 22.22
CA ALA A 302 3.51 20.01 21.99
C ALA A 302 2.88 18.63 21.80
N ILE A 303 3.13 18.02 20.65
CA ILE A 303 2.81 16.62 20.40
C ILE A 303 3.54 15.84 21.49
N HIS A 304 2.82 15.39 22.53
CA HIS A 304 3.30 14.34 23.40
C HIS A 304 3.39 13.09 22.53
N ARG A 305 4.56 12.89 21.90
CA ARG A 305 4.99 11.58 21.44
C ARG A 305 4.85 10.67 22.66
N ARG A 306 3.88 9.74 22.62
CA ARG A 306 3.82 8.59 23.51
C ARG A 306 5.22 7.99 23.53
N ARG A 307 5.93 8.16 24.65
CA ARG A 307 7.15 7.40 24.92
C ARG A 307 6.74 5.94 24.92
N LYS A 308 7.18 5.18 23.91
CA LYS A 308 7.23 3.73 23.99
C LYS A 308 8.08 3.40 25.21
N PHE A 309 7.42 2.97 26.29
CA PHE A 309 8.06 2.33 27.41
C PHE A 309 8.45 0.92 26.98
N GLY A 310 9.69 0.54 27.27
CA GLY A 310 10.15 -0.84 27.17
C GLY A 310 11.38 -1.03 26.31
N ASP A 311 12.52 -0.50 26.75
CA ASP A 311 13.80 -1.17 26.52
C ASP A 311 14.59 -1.10 27.82
N VAL A 312 14.41 -2.13 28.65
CA VAL A 312 15.20 -2.32 29.87
C VAL A 312 16.45 -3.08 29.44
N SER A 313 17.49 -2.31 29.13
CA SER A 313 18.85 -2.82 29.03
C SER A 313 19.32 -3.26 30.43
N VAL A 314 19.32 -4.57 30.68
CA VAL A 314 20.04 -5.15 31.83
C VAL A 314 21.50 -5.25 31.42
N GLN A 315 22.36 -4.45 32.04
CA GLN A 315 23.80 -4.69 32.05
C GLN A 315 24.18 -5.56 33.25
N PRO A 316 25.21 -6.43 33.11
CA PRO A 316 25.61 -7.34 34.17
C PRO A 316 26.53 -6.62 35.17
N SER A 317 26.19 -6.72 36.46
CA SER A 317 27.04 -6.27 37.55
C SER A 317 27.61 -7.50 38.26
N ASP A 318 28.85 -7.85 37.90
CA ASP A 318 29.73 -8.62 38.75
C ASP A 318 30.13 -7.77 39.97
N CYS A 319 29.92 -8.29 41.18
CA CYS A 319 30.97 -8.44 42.20
C CYS A 319 30.43 -8.82 43.59
N LEU A 320 30.98 -9.94 44.07
CA LEU A 320 31.44 -10.21 45.44
C LEU A 320 30.47 -10.77 46.50
N SER A 321 30.62 -12.10 46.69
CA SER A 321 31.15 -12.74 47.91
C SER A 321 30.47 -12.49 49.26
N ARG A 322 29.88 -13.54 49.85
CA ARG A 322 30.49 -14.34 50.94
C ARG A 322 29.55 -15.37 51.58
N ASN A 323 30.10 -16.57 51.71
CA ASN A 323 30.06 -17.50 52.86
C ASN A 323 28.78 -18.25 53.24
N GLY A 324 28.93 -19.58 53.37
CA GLY A 324 28.13 -20.40 54.28
C GLY A 324 28.16 -21.91 54.04
N SER A 325 29.35 -22.54 54.18
CA SER A 325 29.59 -23.81 54.90
C SER A 325 28.48 -24.86 55.06
N THR A 326 28.73 -26.10 54.63
CA THR A 326 28.63 -27.30 55.50
C THR A 326 29.50 -28.44 54.93
N GLN A 327 30.00 -29.26 55.86
CA GLN A 327 31.03 -30.31 55.75
C GLN A 327 30.70 -31.44 54.76
#